data_AF-A0A9P7DJL9-F1
#
_entry.id   AF-A0A9P7DJL9-F1
#
_cell.length_a   1.000
_cell.length_b   1.000
_cell.length_c   1.000
_cell.angle_alpha   90.00
_cell.angle_beta   90.00
_cell.angle_gamma   90.00
#
_symmetry.space_group_name_H-M   'P 1'
#
loop_
_entity.id
_entity.type
_entity.pdbx_description
1 polymer ?
#
loop_
_entity_poly.entity_id
_entity_poly.type
_entity_poly.pdbx_seq_one_letter_code
_entity_poly.pdbx_strand_id
1 'polypeptide(L)'
;MRSDIPPHFAEYEITLLLSTREPDVMLSLLSNAIEAAAHEVKLVVHVFSHTEQFESSLPVSVSLHRHSGRITSSFTSDFKAECVYICGPEIFEREVVQGVSGRRGVS
;
A
#
# COMPACT_ATOMS: atom_id res chain seq x y z
N MET A 1 0.26 41.95 1.21
CA MET A 1 -0.60 40.76 1.32
C MET A 1 0.19 39.58 0.80
N ARG A 2 0.82 38.81 1.70
CA ARG A 2 1.37 37.49 1.38
C ARG A 2 0.25 36.50 1.74
N SER A 3 -0.27 35.80 0.74
CA SER A 3 -1.14 34.66 0.96
C SER A 3 -0.24 33.48 1.33
N ASP A 4 -0.01 33.30 2.62
CA ASP A 4 0.54 32.05 3.15
C ASP A 4 -0.60 31.02 3.10
N ILE A 5 -0.72 30.33 1.97
CA ILE A 5 -1.57 29.14 1.83
C ILE A 5 -0.84 28.03 2.60
N PRO A 6 -1.41 27.47 3.67
CA PRO A 6 -0.80 26.33 4.36
C PRO A 6 -0.65 25.18 3.35
N PRO A 7 0.44 24.41 3.37
CA PRO A 7 0.49 23.19 2.58
C PRO A 7 -0.68 22.32 3.04
N HIS A 8 -1.53 21.95 2.09
CA HIS A 8 -2.57 20.96 2.29
C HIS A 8 -1.88 19.66 2.75
N PHE A 9 -1.89 19.42 4.07
CA PHE A 9 -1.40 18.17 4.62
C PHE A 9 -2.43 17.12 4.26
N ALA A 10 -2.04 16.10 3.50
CA ALA A 10 -2.89 14.94 3.27
C ALA A 10 -3.40 14.43 4.63
N GLU A 11 -4.70 14.54 4.88
CA GLU A 11 -5.29 14.19 6.18
C GLU A 11 -5.16 12.69 6.49
N TYR A 12 -4.93 11.88 5.46
CA TYR A 12 -4.86 10.43 5.57
C TYR A 12 -3.71 9.85 4.72
N GLU A 13 -2.99 8.92 5.32
CA GLU A 13 -2.00 8.08 4.64
C GLU A 13 -2.56 6.66 4.48
N ILE A 14 -2.62 6.17 3.24
CA ILE A 14 -3.07 4.83 2.91
C ILE A 14 -1.87 4.02 2.44
N THR A 15 -1.62 2.89 3.08
CA THR A 15 -0.66 1.89 2.60
C THR A 15 -1.40 0.73 1.95
N LEU A 16 -1.18 0.53 0.65
CA LEU A 16 -1.68 -0.61 -0.12
C LEU A 16 -0.60 -1.67 -0.28
N LEU A 17 -0.86 -2.86 0.25
CA LEU A 17 0.03 -4.02 0.10
C LEU A 17 -0.53 -4.97 -0.96
N LEU A 18 0.19 -5.11 -2.08
CA LEU A 18 -0.23 -5.92 -3.21
C LEU A 18 0.71 -7.13 -3.35
N SER A 19 0.17 -8.35 -3.28
CA SER A 19 0.90 -9.56 -3.71
C SER A 19 0.28 -10.09 -4.99
N THR A 20 1.04 -10.10 -6.08
CA THR A 20 0.54 -10.47 -7.41
C THR A 20 1.60 -11.17 -8.25
N ARG A 21 1.15 -11.93 -9.26
CA ARG A 21 2.01 -12.48 -10.31
C ARG A 21 2.09 -11.56 -11.53
N GLU A 22 1.18 -10.60 -11.65
CA GLU A 22 1.02 -9.70 -12.81
C GLU A 22 1.05 -8.24 -12.33
N PRO A 23 2.22 -7.73 -11.92
CA PRO A 23 2.32 -6.38 -11.34
C PRO A 23 1.96 -5.28 -12.33
N ASP A 24 2.34 -5.37 -13.61
CA ASP A 24 2.02 -4.35 -14.62
C ASP A 24 0.50 -4.17 -14.81
N VAL A 25 -0.24 -5.30 -14.83
CA VAL A 25 -1.70 -5.30 -14.97
C VAL A 25 -2.35 -4.63 -13.77
N MET A 26 -1.94 -5.02 -12.55
CA MET A 26 -2.50 -4.47 -11.32
C MET A 26 -2.20 -2.98 -11.18
N LEU A 27 -1.00 -2.53 -11.49
CA LEU A 27 -0.62 -1.12 -11.41
C LEU A 27 -1.39 -0.26 -12.42
N SER A 28 -1.66 -0.80 -13.60
CA SER A 28 -2.45 -0.11 -14.63
C SER A 28 -3.91 0.07 -14.20
N LEU A 29 -4.50 -0.93 -13.55
CA LEU A 29 -5.84 -0.82 -12.97
C LEU A 29 -5.88 0.17 -11.81
N LEU A 30 -4.87 0.14 -10.93
CA LEU A 30 -4.75 1.07 -9.82
C LEU A 30 -4.62 2.51 -10.31
N SER A 31 -3.82 2.76 -11.35
CA SER A 31 -3.64 4.10 -11.91
C SER A 31 -4.97 4.72 -12.33
N ASN A 32 -5.77 3.98 -13.12
CA ASN A 32 -7.11 4.43 -13.54
C ASN A 32 -8.05 4.71 -12.35
N ALA A 33 -7.98 3.89 -11.30
CA ALA A 33 -8.81 4.08 -10.11
C ALA A 33 -8.38 5.30 -9.27
N ILE A 34 -7.07 5.56 -9.19
CA ILE A 34 -6.50 6.70 -8.45
C ILE A 34 -6.81 8.01 -9.16
N GLU A 35 -6.68 8.07 -10.49
CA GLU A 35 -7.03 9.27 -11.27
C GLU A 35 -8.51 9.66 -11.12
N ALA A 36 -9.39 8.67 -10.91
CA ALA A 36 -10.80 8.90 -10.64
C ALA A 36 -11.11 9.37 -9.20
N ALA A 37 -10.15 9.26 -8.27
CA ALA A 37 -10.35 9.62 -6.87
C ALA A 37 -10.08 11.12 -6.62
N ALA A 38 -11.04 11.81 -6.01
CA ALA A 38 -11.04 13.27 -5.86
C ALA A 38 -10.35 13.79 -4.57
N HIS A 39 -9.35 13.09 -4.02
CA HIS A 39 -8.91 13.34 -2.64
C HIS A 39 -7.40 13.52 -2.44
N GLU A 40 -7.05 14.36 -1.46
CA GLU A 40 -5.70 14.62 -0.95
C GLU A 40 -5.26 13.49 0.00
N VAL A 41 -5.12 12.27 -0.52
CA VAL A 41 -4.58 11.11 0.22
C VAL A 41 -3.15 10.85 -0.20
N LYS A 42 -2.28 10.62 0.79
CA LYS A 42 -0.94 10.11 0.53
C LYS A 42 -1.03 8.60 0.37
N LEU A 43 -0.86 8.12 -0.86
CA LEU A 43 -0.88 6.69 -1.18
C LEU A 43 0.54 6.14 -1.27
N VAL A 44 0.79 5.08 -0.50
CA VAL A 44 2.02 4.27 -0.56
C VAL A 44 1.65 2.86 -1.01
N VAL A 45 2.25 2.39 -2.09
CA VAL A 45 1.98 1.06 -2.67
C VAL A 45 3.22 0.20 -2.51
N HIS A 46 3.09 -0.96 -1.86
CA HIS A 46 4.11 -1.99 -1.82
C HIS A 46 3.68 -3.17 -2.68
N VAL A 47 4.47 -3.51 -3.68
CA VAL A 47 4.20 -4.64 -4.58
C VAL A 47 5.18 -5.77 -4.29
N PHE A 48 4.64 -6.94 -3.97
CA PHE A 48 5.34 -8.20 -3.79
C PHE A 48 5.08 -9.09 -5.01
N SER A 49 6.12 -9.34 -5.80
CA SER A 49 6.03 -10.18 -7.00
C SER A 49 7.31 -10.97 -7.23
N HIS A 50 7.21 -12.08 -7.96
CA HIS A 50 8.40 -12.81 -8.46
C HIS A 50 8.87 -12.26 -9.82
N THR A 51 8.11 -11.34 -10.42
CA THR A 51 8.52 -10.61 -11.63
C THR A 51 9.55 -9.57 -11.24
N GLU A 52 10.79 -9.72 -11.71
CA GLU A 52 11.91 -8.88 -11.29
C GLU A 52 11.83 -7.44 -11.81
N GLN A 53 11.20 -7.23 -12.97
CA GLN A 53 11.11 -5.93 -13.62
C GLN A 53 9.69 -5.70 -14.12
N PHE A 54 9.09 -4.60 -13.70
CA PHE A 54 7.79 -4.14 -14.14
C PHE A 54 7.73 -2.62 -14.08
N GLU A 55 7.05 -2.05 -15.08
CA GLU A 55 6.92 -0.61 -15.21
C GLU A 55 5.79 -0.10 -14.31
N SER A 56 5.92 1.14 -13.85
CA SER A 56 4.87 1.78 -13.06
C SER A 56 4.03 2.69 -13.94
N SER A 57 2.75 2.39 -14.05
CA SER A 57 1.74 3.29 -14.61
C SER A 57 1.14 4.24 -13.57
N LEU A 58 1.56 4.15 -12.31
CA LEU A 58 1.03 4.99 -11.22
C LEU A 58 1.45 6.47 -11.36
N PRO A 59 0.59 7.42 -10.94
CA PRO A 59 0.94 8.83 -10.86
C PRO A 59 2.17 9.11 -9.98
N VAL A 60 2.91 10.18 -10.28
CA VAL A 60 4.13 10.59 -9.54
C VAL A 60 3.85 10.92 -8.06
N SER A 61 2.61 11.25 -7.72
CA SER A 61 2.18 11.48 -6.33
C SER A 61 2.14 10.20 -5.48
N VAL A 62 2.21 9.02 -6.09
CA VAL A 62 2.14 7.72 -5.40
C VAL A 62 3.54 7.19 -5.13
N SER A 63 3.82 6.84 -3.87
CA SER A 63 5.09 6.21 -3.51
C SER A 63 5.02 4.71 -3.80
N LEU A 64 5.86 4.21 -4.71
CA LEU A 64 5.88 2.79 -5.09
C LEU A 64 7.15 2.08 -4.58
N HIS A 65 6.95 1.02 -3.81
CA HIS A 65 8.01 0.13 -3.33
C HIS A 65 7.86 -1.27 -3.93
N ARG A 66 8.95 -1.80 -4.47
CA ARG A 66 8.98 -3.12 -5.11
C ARG A 66 9.73 -4.11 -4.24
N HIS A 67 9.14 -5.28 -4.06
CA HIS A 67 9.65 -6.37 -3.23
C HIS A 67 9.62 -7.66 -4.03
N SER A 68 10.72 -8.41 -3.98
CA SER A 68 10.78 -9.73 -4.62
C SER A 68 10.13 -10.77 -3.71
N GLY A 69 9.30 -11.63 -4.30
CA GLY A 69 8.69 -12.78 -3.63
C GLY A 69 7.33 -12.50 -3.00
N ARG A 70 7.11 -13.01 -1.80
CA ARG A 70 5.83 -12.97 -1.08
C ARG A 70 5.92 -12.06 0.15
N ILE A 71 4.77 -11.53 0.55
CA ILE A 71 4.65 -10.84 1.82
C ILE A 71 4.89 -11.81 2.98
N THR A 72 5.51 -11.32 4.05
CA THR A 72 5.75 -12.08 5.27
C THR A 72 5.22 -11.30 6.47
N SER A 73 4.83 -12.02 7.52
CA SER A 73 4.42 -11.43 8.79
C SER A 73 5.45 -10.45 9.37
N SER A 74 6.75 -10.73 9.21
CA SER A 74 7.83 -9.84 9.64
C SER A 74 7.76 -8.46 8.99
N PHE A 75 7.48 -8.40 7.67
CA PHE A 75 7.33 -7.13 6.96
C PHE A 75 6.15 -6.32 7.52
N THR A 76 5.01 -6.99 7.73
CA THR A 76 3.79 -6.32 8.20
C THR A 76 3.85 -5.92 9.68
N SER A 77 4.78 -6.47 10.45
CA SER A 77 4.91 -6.19 11.89
C SER A 77 5.31 -4.76 12.23
N ASP A 78 5.90 -4.05 11.28
CA ASP A 78 6.34 -2.67 11.48
C ASP A 78 5.23 -1.64 11.25
N PHE A 79 4.16 -2.02 10.56
CA PHE A 79 3.05 -1.12 10.27
C PHE A 79 2.20 -0.85 11.51
N LYS A 80 1.85 0.42 11.70
CA LYS A 80 0.82 0.85 12.66
C LYS A 80 -0.37 1.32 11.85
N ALA A 81 -1.44 0.54 11.88
CA ALA A 81 -2.68 0.85 11.17
C ALA A 81 -3.85 0.86 12.15
N GLU A 82 -4.71 1.88 12.07
CA GLU A 82 -5.96 1.96 12.82
C GLU A 82 -6.97 0.93 12.29
N CYS A 83 -7.04 0.82 10.98
CA CYS A 83 -7.92 -0.10 10.25
C CYS A 83 -7.12 -0.88 9.21
N VAL A 84 -7.37 -2.19 9.13
CA VAL A 84 -6.75 -3.08 8.14
C VAL A 84 -7.85 -3.81 7.38
N TYR A 85 -7.83 -3.67 6.06
CA TYR A 85 -8.71 -4.40 5.14
C TYR A 85 -7.87 -5.43 4.39
N ILE A 86 -8.33 -6.67 4.35
CA ILE A 86 -7.61 -7.79 3.76
C ILE A 86 -8.53 -8.47 2.76
N CYS A 87 -8.00 -8.77 1.59
CA CYS A 87 -8.68 -9.57 0.57
C CYS A 87 -7.63 -10.42 -0.13
N GLY A 88 -7.78 -11.73 -0.09
CA GLY A 88 -6.89 -12.63 -0.83
C GLY A 88 -7.02 -14.08 -0.42
N PRO A 89 -6.08 -14.93 -0.85
CA PRO A 89 -6.01 -16.31 -0.42
C PRO A 89 -5.66 -16.41 1.07
N GLU A 90 -6.17 -17.43 1.75
CA GLU A 90 -5.98 -17.65 3.21
C GLU A 90 -4.51 -17.52 3.67
N ILE A 91 -3.56 -18.00 2.88
CA ILE A 91 -2.12 -17.89 3.20
C ILE A 91 -1.64 -16.44 3.28
N PHE A 92 -2.15 -15.55 2.42
CA PHE A 92 -1.83 -14.13 2.46
C PHE A 92 -2.46 -13.48 3.70
N GLU A 93 -3.73 -13.78 3.95
CA GLU A 93 -4.45 -13.23 5.11
C GLU A 93 -3.76 -13.60 6.41
N ARG A 94 -3.36 -14.86 6.57
CA ARG A 94 -2.64 -15.34 7.75
C ARG A 94 -1.34 -14.58 7.99
N GLU A 95 -0.52 -14.37 6.96
CA GLU A 95 0.75 -13.64 7.10
C GLU A 95 0.52 -12.19 7.56
N VAL A 96 -0.44 -11.49 6.93
CA VAL A 96 -0.77 -10.10 7.28
C VAL A 96 -1.33 -10.01 8.69
N VAL A 97 -2.30 -10.86 9.04
CA VAL A 97 -2.92 -10.87 10.37
C VAL A 97 -1.89 -11.20 11.45
N GLN A 98 -1.01 -12.16 11.21
CA GLN A 98 0.04 -12.52 12.17
C GLN A 98 1.00 -11.36 12.42
N GLY A 99 1.43 -10.65 11.37
CA GLY A 99 2.33 -9.52 11.54
C GLY A 99 1.69 -8.33 12.25
N VAL A 100 0.47 -7.96 11.85
CA VAL A 100 -0.24 -6.82 12.46
C VAL A 100 -0.69 -7.13 13.90
N SER A 101 -1.10 -8.37 14.18
CA SER A 101 -1.56 -8.79 15.52
C SER A 101 -0.41 -9.04 16.51
N GLY A 102 0.81 -9.29 16.02
CA GLY A 102 2.01 -9.48 16.86
C GLY A 102 2.36 -8.30 17.76
N ARG A 103 1.73 -7.13 17.56
CA ARG A 103 1.82 -5.95 18.45
C ARG A 103 0.58 -5.69 19.31
N ARG A 104 -0.53 -6.42 19.15
CA ARG A 104 -1.69 -6.33 20.06
C ARG A 104 -1.53 -7.29 21.23
N GLY A 105 -0.48 -7.06 22.02
CA GLY A 105 -0.25 -7.72 23.29
C GLY A 105 -0.65 -6.84 24.46
N VAL A 106 -1.80 -7.17 25.06
CA VAL A 106 -2.22 -6.98 26.46
C VAL A 106 -2.61 -5.55 26.88
N SER A 107 -3.93 -5.32 26.96
CA SER A 107 -4.52 -4.53 28.06
C SER A 107 -4.53 -5.36 29.33
#